data_AF-A0A9X9LCP6-F1
#
_entry.id   AF-A0A9X9LCP6-F1
#
_cell.length_a   1.000
_cell.length_b   1.000
_cell.length_c   1.000
_cell.angle_alpha   90.00
_cell.angle_beta   90.00
_cell.angle_gamma   90.00
#
_symmetry.space_group_name_H-M   'P 1'
#
loop_
_entity.id
_entity.type
_entity.pdbx_description
1 polymer ?
#
loop_
_entity_poly.entity_id
_entity_poly.type
_entity_poly.pdbx_seq_one_letter_code
_entity_poly.pdbx_strand_id
1 'polypeptide(L)'
;MELSYQTLKFTHQAREACEMRTEARRKNLLILILHYLTQEGYIDAANALEQETKLGLRRFEVCDNIDLETILMEYESYYFVKF
;
A
#
# COMPACT_ATOMS: atom_id res chain seq x y z
N MET A 1 3.40 -19.82 35.30
CA MET A 1 4.22 -20.04 34.07
C MET A 1 3.37 -19.93 32.80
N GLU A 2 2.11 -20.40 32.81
CA GLU A 2 1.18 -20.33 31.66
C GLU A 2 0.83 -18.90 31.20
N LEU A 3 0.67 -17.95 32.13
CA LEU A 3 0.36 -16.55 31.81
C LEU A 3 1.47 -15.86 30.98
N SER A 4 2.73 -16.27 31.20
CA SER A 4 3.90 -15.76 30.46
C SER A 4 3.91 -16.28 29.01
N TYR A 5 3.57 -17.56 28.81
CA TYR A 5 3.47 -18.17 27.49
C TYR A 5 2.32 -17.60 26.66
N GLN A 6 1.15 -17.38 27.28
CA GLN A 6 0.02 -16.72 26.62
C GLN A 6 0.39 -15.30 26.20
N THR A 7 1.00 -14.52 27.10
CA THR A 7 1.46 -13.15 26.79
C THR A 7 2.47 -13.14 25.65
N LEU A 8 3.44 -14.08 25.64
CA LEU A 8 4.44 -14.20 24.57
C LEU A 8 3.82 -14.57 23.21
N LYS A 9 2.79 -15.43 23.21
CA LYS A 9 2.06 -15.80 21.99
C LYS A 9 1.25 -14.61 21.45
N PHE A 10 0.58 -13.85 22.32
CA PHE A 10 -0.15 -12.65 21.92
C PHE A 10 0.78 -11.56 21.35
N THR A 11 1.95 -11.34 21.96
CA THR A 11 2.92 -10.36 21.44
C THR A 11 3.51 -10.78 20.10
N HIS A 12 3.77 -12.08 19.90
CA HIS A 12 4.21 -12.60 18.60
C HIS A 12 3.14 -12.41 17.52
N GLN A 13 1.89 -12.78 17.80
CA GLN A 13 0.76 -12.61 16.87
C GLN A 13 0.51 -11.14 16.53
N ALA A 14 0.63 -10.25 17.52
CA ALA A 14 0.50 -8.80 17.28
C ALA A 14 1.62 -8.28 16.37
N ARG A 15 2.84 -8.81 16.52
CA ARG A 15 3.98 -8.45 15.67
C ARG A 15 3.81 -8.96 14.24
N GLU A 16 3.44 -10.22 14.06
CA GLU A 16 3.13 -10.79 12.73
C GLU A 16 2.01 -10.01 12.04
N ALA A 17 0.94 -9.67 12.76
CA ALA A 17 -0.15 -8.87 12.21
C ALA A 17 0.31 -7.46 11.79
N CYS A 18 1.25 -6.86 12.52
CA CYS A 18 1.84 -5.56 12.16
C CYS A 18 2.73 -5.66 10.91
N GLU A 19 3.53 -6.73 10.81
CA GLU A 19 4.38 -7.02 9.65
C GLU A 19 3.51 -7.25 8.40
N MET A 20 2.47 -8.07 8.49
CA MET A 20 1.49 -8.29 7.42
C MET A 20 0.80 -6.99 6.97
N ARG A 21 0.40 -6.13 7.92
CA ARG A 21 -0.19 -4.82 7.60
C ARG A 21 0.78 -3.92 6.85
N THR A 22 2.06 -3.97 7.22
CA THR A 22 3.10 -3.16 6.58
C THR A 22 3.36 -3.63 5.15
N GLU A 23 3.43 -4.94 4.94
CA GLU A 23 3.57 -5.54 3.61
C GLU A 23 2.35 -5.26 2.72
N ALA A 24 1.14 -5.41 3.26
CA ALA A 24 -0.09 -5.09 2.54
C ALA A 24 -0.11 -3.60 2.12
N ARG A 25 0.30 -2.70 3.02
CA ARG A 25 0.40 -1.27 2.70
C ARG A 25 1.41 -0.99 1.59
N ARG A 26 2.59 -1.62 1.65
CA ARG A 26 3.61 -1.49 0.59
C ARG A 26 3.07 -1.96 -0.76
N LYS A 27 2.36 -3.10 -0.78
CA LYS A 27 1.74 -3.61 -2.00
C LYS A 27 0.68 -2.66 -2.54
N ASN A 28 -0.18 -2.11 -1.68
CA ASN A 28 -1.22 -1.16 -2.09
C ASN A 28 -0.61 0.10 -2.71
N LEU A 29 0.48 0.62 -2.15
CA LEU A 29 1.20 1.77 -2.73
C LEU A 29 1.72 1.47 -4.13
N LEU A 30 2.31 0.30 -4.34
CA LEU A 30 2.81 -0.10 -5.66
C LEU A 30 1.69 -0.23 -6.69
N ILE A 31 0.52 -0.73 -6.28
CA ILE A 31 -0.67 -0.83 -7.14
C ILE A 31 -1.14 0.58 -7.54
N LEU A 32 -1.21 1.53 -6.60
CA LEU A 32 -1.60 2.92 -6.87
C LEU A 32 -0.64 3.60 -7.85
N ILE A 33 0.67 3.42 -7.67
CA ILE A 33 1.68 3.97 -8.57
C ILE A 33 1.56 3.34 -9.96
N LEU A 34 1.40 2.02 -10.04
CA LEU A 34 1.23 1.32 -11.33
C LEU A 34 -0.01 1.83 -12.08
N HIS A 35 -1.11 2.03 -11.37
CA HIS A 35 -2.35 2.56 -11.94
C HIS A 35 -2.14 3.96 -12.52
N TYR A 36 -1.54 4.87 -11.75
CA TYR A 36 -1.20 6.22 -12.21
C TYR A 36 -0.29 6.22 -13.44
N LEU A 37 0.79 5.43 -13.42
CA LEU A 37 1.70 5.30 -14.57
C LEU A 37 0.98 4.80 -15.83
N THR A 38 0.02 3.89 -15.66
CA THR A 38 -0.75 3.34 -16.78
C THR A 38 -1.75 4.37 -17.34
N GLN A 39 -2.42 5.13 -16.47
CA GLN A 39 -3.37 6.17 -16.86
C GLN A 39 -2.69 7.33 -17.61
N GLU A 40 -1.53 7.78 -17.15
CA GLU A 40 -0.74 8.85 -17.78
C GLU A 40 0.02 8.38 -19.05
N GLY A 41 -0.03 7.09 -19.38
CA GLY A 41 0.62 6.53 -20.58
C GLY A 41 2.12 6.26 -20.42
N TYR A 42 2.65 6.25 -19.19
CA TYR A 42 4.03 5.83 -18.87
C TYR A 42 4.17 4.30 -18.88
N ILE A 43 3.85 3.68 -20.02
CA ILE A 43 3.73 2.22 -20.18
C ILE A 43 5.06 1.51 -19.89
N ASP A 44 6.20 2.08 -20.32
CA ASP A 44 7.51 1.47 -20.08
C ASP A 44 7.87 1.46 -18.59
N ALA A 45 7.56 2.54 -17.86
CA ALA A 45 7.78 2.62 -16.42
C ALA A 45 6.85 1.65 -15.67
N ALA A 46 5.58 1.55 -16.09
CA ALA A 46 4.62 0.61 -15.54
C ALA A 46 5.07 -0.86 -15.73
N ASN A 47 5.59 -1.20 -16.91
CA ASN A 47 6.15 -2.52 -17.21
C ASN A 47 7.39 -2.82 -16.35
N ALA A 48 8.32 -1.87 -16.22
CA ALA A 48 9.52 -2.04 -15.41
C ALA A 48 9.17 -2.27 -13.93
N LEU A 49 8.25 -1.46 -13.38
CA LEU A 49 7.76 -1.58 -12.01
C LEU A 49 7.16 -2.98 -11.74
N GLU A 50 6.36 -3.49 -12.67
CA GLU A 50 5.79 -4.83 -12.56
C GLU A 50 6.87 -5.93 -12.58
N GLN A 51 7.84 -5.83 -13.48
CA GLN A 51 8.93 -6.81 -13.60
C GLN A 51 9.83 -6.83 -12.37
N GLU A 52 10.16 -5.66 -11.82
CA GLU A 52 11.01 -5.55 -10.62
C GLU A 52 10.31 -6.07 -9.37
N THR A 53 9.01 -5.78 -9.23
CA THR A 53 8.25 -6.19 -8.05
C THR A 53 7.92 -7.69 -8.06
N LYS A 54 7.72 -8.31 -9.23
CA LYS A 54 7.33 -9.74 -9.37
C LYS A 54 6.06 -10.13 -8.60
N LEU A 55 5.24 -9.14 -8.21
CA LEU A 55 4.05 -9.35 -7.38
C LEU A 55 2.77 -9.59 -8.19
N GLY A 56 2.85 -9.59 -9.53
CA GLY A 56 1.68 -9.73 -10.40
C GLY A 56 0.66 -8.63 -10.16
N LEU A 57 1.14 -7.38 -10.09
CA LEU A 57 0.35 -6.21 -9.67
C LEU A 57 -0.86 -5.95 -10.58
N ARG A 58 -0.78 -6.29 -11.88
CA ARG A 58 -1.91 -6.18 -12.84
C ARG A 58 -3.13 -7.02 -12.50
N ARG A 59 -3.01 -7.99 -11.58
CA ARG A 59 -4.16 -8.80 -11.11
C ARG A 59 -5.02 -8.05 -10.09
N PHE A 60 -4.56 -6.89 -9.63
CA PHE A 60 -5.24 -6.05 -8.68
C PHE A 60 -5.66 -4.76 -9.38
N GLU A 61 -6.89 -4.36 -9.13
CA GLU A 61 -7.47 -3.13 -9.64
C GLU A 61 -7.70 -2.19 -8.46
N VAL A 62 -7.45 -0.90 -8.69
CA VAL A 62 -7.78 0.13 -7.70
C VAL A 62 -9.29 0.37 -7.77
N CYS A 63 -9.93 0.56 -6.63
CA CYS A 63 -11.35 0.92 -6.61
C CYS A 63 -11.56 2.25 -7.33
N ASP A 64 -12.69 2.40 -8.04
CA ASP A 64 -13.02 3.60 -8.84
C ASP A 64 -12.99 4.93 -8.06
N ASN A 65 -13.08 4.87 -6.73
CA ASN A 65 -13.09 6.02 -5.84
C ASN A 65 -11.72 6.32 -5.19
N ILE A 66 -10.66 5.66 -5.64
CA ILE A 66 -9.32 5.84 -5.11
C ILE A 66 -8.38 6.05 -6.29
N ASP A 67 -7.69 7.18 -6.31
CA ASP A 67 -6.61 7.45 -7.23
C ASP A 67 -5.55 8.31 -6.53
N LEU A 68 -4.36 8.33 -7.11
CA LEU A 68 -3.21 8.99 -6.48
C LEU A 68 -3.37 10.53 -6.45
N GLU A 69 -4.09 11.09 -7.42
CA GLU A 69 -4.34 12.53 -7.53
C GLU A 69 -5.30 12.99 -6.42
N THR A 70 -6.41 12.28 -6.22
CA THR A 70 -7.37 12.53 -5.13
C THR A 70 -6.68 12.44 -3.77
N ILE A 71 -5.85 11.43 -3.53
CA ILE A 71 -5.09 11.29 -2.27
C ILE A 71 -4.15 12.49 -2.05
N LEU A 72 -3.47 12.94 -3.11
CA LEU A 72 -2.58 14.10 -3.03
C LEU A 72 -3.37 15.38 -2.75
N MET A 73 -4.50 15.60 -3.44
CA MET A 73 -5.38 16.74 -3.20
C MET A 73 -5.94 16.78 -1.78
N GLU A 74 -6.36 15.64 -1.23
CA GLU A 74 -6.84 15.54 0.16
C GLU A 74 -5.71 15.84 1.15
N TYR A 75 -4.51 15.34 0.89
CA TYR A 75 -3.32 15.62 1.68
C TYR A 75 -3.00 17.12 1.65
N GLU A 76 -2.91 17.73 0.46
CA GLU A 76 -2.68 19.16 0.29
C GLU A 76 -3.74 19.99 1.01
N SER A 77 -5.02 19.64 0.86
CA SER A 77 -6.15 20.31 1.52
C SER A 77 -6.06 20.25 3.04
N TYR A 78 -5.69 19.09 3.59
CA TYR A 78 -5.51 18.93 5.04
C TYR A 78 -4.41 19.84 5.60
N TYR A 79 -3.32 20.05 4.85
CA TYR A 79 -2.25 20.97 5.24
C TYR A 79 -2.59 22.43 4.95
N PHE A 80 -3.33 22.73 3.87
CA PHE A 80 -3.78 24.08 3.54
C PHE A 80 -4.80 24.64 4.54
N VAL A 81 -5.69 23.80 5.09
CA VAL A 81 -6.70 24.22 6.08
C VAL A 81 -6.08 24.44 7.47
N LYS A 82 -4.84 23.99 7.70
CA LYS A 82 -4.13 24.16 8.99
C LYS A 82 -3.31 25.44 9.12
N PHE A 83 -3.33 26.33 8.12
CA PHE A 83 -2.69 27.65 8.15
C PHE A 83 -3.67 28.75 7.77
#